data_AF-A0A7Z2VML0-F1
#
_entry.id   AF-A0A7Z2VML0-F1
#
_cell.length_a   1.000
_cell.length_b   1.000
_cell.length_c   1.000
_cell.angle_alpha   90.00
_cell.angle_beta   90.00
_cell.angle_gamma   90.00
#
_symmetry.space_group_name_H-M   'P 1'
#
loop_
_entity.id
_entity.type
_entity.pdbx_description
1 polymer ?
#
loop_
_entity_poly.entity_id
_entity_poly.type
_entity_poly.pdbx_seq_one_letter_code
_entity_poly.pdbx_strand_id
1 'polypeptide(L)'
;MASPSEMREATFYNYKLIRKIALRPESKYSYMSTALLVLTALYFIYGWIGLVYSAVGVILMLIVHAIVLRITIRRVDELSEKKWTFRRDWPWIGPLPIMDTQLNLFRRLHFHLILVGSCVAGIFYPWAHSSLVIAMVYWHFWLLTPRLRLLVSLWRESGDGVVRLESKEVSYYHQ
;
A
#
# COMPACT_ATOMS: atom_id res chain seq x y z
N MET A 1 56.07 1.84 16.77
CA MET A 1 55.85 1.63 15.32
C MET A 1 54.36 1.38 15.13
N ALA A 2 53.62 2.36 14.62
CA ALA A 2 52.18 2.24 14.36
C ALA A 2 51.98 2.05 12.85
N SER A 3 51.27 0.99 12.45
CA SER A 3 50.94 0.68 11.06
C SER A 3 49.79 1.56 10.56
N PRO A 4 49.83 2.07 9.32
CA PRO A 4 48.88 3.08 8.84
C PRO A 4 47.59 2.44 8.31
N SER A 5 46.47 3.01 8.76
CA SER A 5 45.19 3.19 8.05
C SER A 5 44.58 1.98 7.33
N GLU A 6 43.58 1.39 7.99
CA GLU A 6 42.41 0.79 7.33
C GLU A 6 41.74 1.85 6.45
N MET A 7 42.19 2.00 5.21
CA MET A 7 41.39 2.66 4.18
C MET A 7 40.20 1.74 3.93
N ARG A 8 39.09 1.99 4.61
CA ARG A 8 37.77 1.50 4.21
C ARG A 8 37.56 2.00 2.78
N GLU A 9 37.90 1.16 1.80
CA GLU A 9 37.59 1.41 0.39
C GLU A 9 36.10 1.75 0.34
N ALA A 10 35.79 2.99 -0.05
CA ALA A 10 34.42 3.42 -0.21
C ALA A 10 33.82 2.57 -1.33
N THR A 11 33.02 1.56 -0.98
CA THR A 11 32.29 0.76 -1.96
C THR A 11 31.27 1.66 -2.65
N PHE A 12 31.60 2.12 -3.85
CA PHE A 12 30.69 2.91 -4.68
C PHE A 12 29.63 1.98 -5.27
N TYR A 13 28.45 1.95 -4.64
CA TYR A 13 27.28 1.30 -5.21
C TYR A 13 26.72 2.16 -6.36
N ASN A 14 26.89 1.70 -7.60
CA ASN A 14 26.36 2.37 -8.78
C ASN A 14 24.87 2.02 -8.96
N TYR A 15 23.99 2.82 -8.39
CA TYR A 15 22.55 2.66 -8.62
C TYR A 15 22.14 3.26 -9.96
N LYS A 16 21.58 2.44 -10.86
CA LYS A 16 21.03 2.91 -12.13
C LYS A 16 19.52 3.12 -12.00
N LEU A 17 19.05 4.32 -12.32
CA LEU A 17 17.62 4.61 -12.45
C LEU A 17 17.08 3.89 -13.70
N ILE A 18 16.24 2.88 -13.51
CA ILE A 18 15.64 2.13 -14.63
C ILE A 18 14.32 2.75 -15.07
N ARG A 19 13.47 3.13 -14.11
CA ARG A 19 12.11 3.57 -14.41
C ARG A 19 11.65 4.67 -13.48
N LYS A 20 10.98 5.66 -14.05
CA LYS A 20 10.34 6.77 -13.33
C LYS A 20 8.86 6.82 -13.70
N ILE A 21 7.99 6.71 -12.70
CA ILE A 21 6.53 6.74 -12.87
C ILE A 21 6.04 8.07 -12.32
N ALA A 22 5.55 8.94 -13.21
CA ALA A 22 4.94 10.21 -12.82
C ALA A 22 3.47 9.99 -12.41
N LEU A 23 3.10 10.48 -11.22
CA LEU A 23 1.71 10.43 -10.76
C LEU A 23 0.92 11.61 -11.36
N ARG A 24 0.12 11.35 -12.39
CA ARG A 24 -0.76 12.37 -12.96
C ARG A 24 -1.86 12.76 -11.96
N PRO A 25 -2.14 14.07 -11.78
CA PRO A 25 -3.17 14.54 -10.86
C PRO A 25 -4.58 14.09 -11.27
N GLU A 26 -4.84 13.93 -12.58
CA GLU A 26 -6.12 13.47 -13.13
C GLU A 26 -6.55 12.09 -12.62
N SER A 27 -5.57 11.19 -12.41
CA SER A 27 -5.86 9.86 -11.88
C SER A 27 -6.42 9.91 -10.46
N LYS A 28 -6.22 11.01 -9.72
CA LYS A 28 -6.76 11.20 -8.37
C LYS A 28 -8.27 11.43 -8.42
N TYR A 29 -8.74 12.27 -9.35
CA TYR A 29 -10.18 12.56 -9.51
C TYR A 29 -10.96 11.33 -9.96
N SER A 30 -10.42 10.59 -10.94
CA SER A 30 -11.02 9.31 -11.37
C SER A 30 -11.15 8.33 -10.20
N TYR A 31 -10.10 8.20 -9.38
CA TYR A 31 -10.11 7.32 -8.21
C TYR A 31 -11.11 7.75 -7.12
N MET A 32 -11.29 9.04 -6.89
CA MET A 32 -12.33 9.54 -5.97
C MET A 32 -13.74 9.35 -6.53
N SER A 33 -13.92 9.52 -7.82
CA SER A 33 -15.21 9.31 -8.48
C SER A 33 -15.71 7.88 -8.29
N THR A 34 -14.82 6.87 -8.34
CA THR A 34 -15.24 5.48 -8.08
C THR A 34 -15.72 5.27 -6.65
N ALA A 35 -15.06 5.87 -5.63
CA ALA A 35 -15.53 5.79 -4.24
C ALA A 35 -16.94 6.39 -4.09
N LEU A 36 -17.16 7.56 -4.69
CA LEU A 36 -18.45 8.23 -4.65
C LEU A 36 -19.53 7.41 -5.36
N LEU A 37 -19.24 6.86 -6.54
CA LEU A 37 -20.16 6.00 -7.28
C LEU A 37 -20.68 4.82 -6.47
N VAL A 38 -19.80 4.14 -5.73
CA VAL A 38 -20.21 2.99 -4.93
C VAL A 38 -20.96 3.40 -3.68
N LEU A 39 -20.60 4.51 -3.03
CA LEU A 39 -21.42 5.06 -1.94
C LEU A 39 -22.85 5.38 -2.40
N THR A 40 -22.97 6.03 -3.56
CA THR A 40 -24.27 6.33 -4.18
C THR A 40 -25.02 5.06 -4.53
N ALA A 41 -24.35 4.05 -5.11
CA ALA A 41 -24.99 2.77 -5.43
C ALA A 41 -25.50 2.02 -4.18
N LEU A 42 -24.70 1.96 -3.11
CA LEU A 42 -25.12 1.35 -1.84
C LEU A 42 -26.30 2.09 -1.21
N TYR A 43 -26.34 3.42 -1.31
CA TYR A 43 -27.47 4.22 -0.85
C TYR A 43 -28.74 3.91 -1.64
N PHE A 44 -28.68 3.79 -2.97
CA PHE A 44 -29.86 3.47 -3.76
C PHE A 44 -30.40 2.05 -3.52
N ILE A 45 -29.53 1.08 -3.24
CA ILE A 45 -29.94 -0.32 -3.04
C ILE A 45 -30.43 -0.58 -1.59
N TYR A 46 -29.71 -0.06 -0.59
CA TYR A 46 -29.92 -0.39 0.82
C TYR A 46 -30.36 0.81 1.68
N GLY A 47 -30.56 1.98 1.07
CA GLY A 47 -30.93 3.22 1.75
C GLY A 47 -29.88 3.69 2.76
N TRP A 48 -30.35 4.27 3.86
CA TRP A 48 -29.51 4.77 4.95
C TRP A 48 -28.62 3.70 5.60
N ILE A 49 -29.13 2.47 5.69
CA ILE A 49 -28.38 1.34 6.24
C ILE A 49 -27.12 1.05 5.41
N GLY A 50 -27.22 1.19 4.08
CA GLY A 50 -26.09 1.04 3.17
C GLY A 50 -24.97 2.06 3.42
N LEU A 51 -25.33 3.31 3.74
CA LEU A 51 -24.35 4.34 4.07
C LEU A 51 -23.65 4.07 5.40
N VAL A 52 -24.41 3.69 6.43
CA VAL A 52 -23.85 3.34 7.75
C VAL A 52 -22.88 2.16 7.61
N TYR A 53 -23.28 1.09 6.93
CA TYR A 53 -22.40 -0.07 6.71
C TYR A 53 -21.21 0.24 5.81
N SER A 54 -21.35 1.16 4.85
CA SER A 54 -20.20 1.62 4.07
C SER A 54 -19.17 2.36 4.94
N ALA A 55 -19.61 3.26 5.82
CA ALA A 55 -18.72 3.95 6.75
C ALA A 55 -18.05 2.98 7.74
N VAL A 56 -18.80 2.04 8.31
CA VAL A 56 -18.26 0.99 9.18
C VAL A 56 -17.25 0.11 8.42
N GLY A 57 -17.59 -0.28 7.18
CA GLY A 57 -16.73 -1.10 6.33
C GLY A 57 -15.38 -0.45 6.03
N VAL A 58 -15.35 0.86 5.73
CA VAL A 58 -14.09 1.58 5.48
C VAL A 58 -13.23 1.67 6.74
N ILE A 59 -13.84 1.96 7.89
CA ILE A 59 -13.12 2.06 9.17
C ILE A 59 -12.52 0.71 9.54
N LEU A 60 -13.32 -0.36 9.44
CA LEU A 60 -12.88 -1.72 9.74
C LEU A 60 -11.72 -2.14 8.83
N MET A 61 -11.81 -1.86 7.52
CA MET A 61 -10.72 -2.16 6.58
C MET A 61 -9.46 -1.33 6.85
N LEU A 62 -9.58 -0.06 7.25
CA LEU A 62 -8.42 0.74 7.65
C LEU A 62 -7.72 0.15 8.89
N ILE A 63 -8.50 -0.32 9.87
CA ILE A 63 -7.96 -0.98 11.07
C ILE A 63 -7.25 -2.28 10.69
N VAL A 64 -7.86 -3.13 9.86
CA VAL A 64 -7.26 -4.39 9.38
C VAL A 64 -5.93 -4.11 8.68
N HIS A 65 -5.91 -3.15 7.74
CA HIS A 65 -4.69 -2.77 7.05
C HIS A 65 -3.61 -2.25 8.02
N ALA A 66 -3.99 -1.41 9.00
CA ALA A 66 -3.06 -0.89 9.99
C ALA A 66 -2.46 -2.00 10.87
N ILE A 67 -3.27 -3.00 11.27
CA ILE A 67 -2.80 -4.16 12.05
C ILE A 67 -1.83 -5.00 11.22
N VAL A 68 -2.18 -5.35 9.98
CA VAL A 68 -1.31 -6.14 9.09
C VAL A 68 0.02 -5.43 8.86
N LEU A 69 -0.01 -4.11 8.64
CA LEU A 69 1.19 -3.29 8.50
C LEU A 69 2.03 -3.30 9.76
N ARG A 70 1.43 -3.09 10.94
CA ARG A 70 2.15 -3.14 12.23
C ARG A 70 2.81 -4.50 12.47
N ILE A 71 2.09 -5.60 12.23
CA ILE A 71 2.62 -6.96 12.40
C ILE A 71 3.78 -7.21 11.43
N THR A 72 3.63 -6.79 10.18
CA THR A 72 4.66 -7.03 9.16
C THR A 72 5.92 -6.20 9.43
N ILE A 73 5.77 -4.95 9.86
CA ILE A 73 6.91 -4.09 10.23
C ILE A 73 7.66 -4.67 11.43
N ARG A 74 6.95 -5.11 12.47
CA ARG A 74 7.58 -5.76 13.65
C ARG A 74 8.35 -7.03 13.29
N ARG A 75 7.97 -7.74 12.23
CA ARG A 75 8.66 -8.95 11.74
C ARG A 75 9.93 -8.67 10.94
N VAL A 76 10.11 -7.44 10.41
CA VAL A 76 11.13 -7.08 9.42
C VAL A 76 12.34 -6.34 10.03
N ASP A 77 12.51 -6.39 11.35
CA ASP A 77 13.70 -5.94 12.12
C ASP A 77 13.71 -4.46 12.55
N GLU A 78 14.35 -4.17 13.70
CA GLU A 78 14.28 -2.90 14.45
C GLU A 78 14.81 -1.68 13.67
N LEU A 79 15.74 -1.90 12.73
CA LEU A 79 16.28 -0.86 11.84
C LEU A 79 15.28 -0.42 10.75
N SER A 80 14.27 -1.24 10.45
CA SER A 80 13.20 -0.87 9.52
C SER A 80 12.09 -0.07 10.21
N GLU A 81 11.85 -0.24 11.52
CA GLU A 81 10.72 0.41 12.23
C GLU A 81 10.84 1.95 12.20
N LYS A 82 12.07 2.49 12.22
CA LYS A 82 12.36 3.93 12.14
C LYS A 82 12.10 4.57 10.76
N LYS A 83 11.78 3.78 9.73
CA LYS A 83 11.73 4.21 8.32
C LYS A 83 10.31 4.30 7.72
N TRP A 84 9.28 4.00 8.51
CA TRP A 84 7.88 4.05 8.09
C TRP A 84 7.15 5.23 8.74
N THR A 85 6.83 6.26 7.96
CA THR A 85 5.93 7.33 8.43
C THR A 85 4.54 7.15 7.83
N PHE A 86 3.54 7.65 8.55
CA PHE A 86 2.18 7.72 8.06
C PHE A 86 2.10 8.88 7.07
N ARG A 87 2.32 8.61 5.77
CA ARG A 87 2.18 9.65 4.75
C ARG A 87 0.70 9.80 4.41
N ARG A 88 0.17 11.00 4.62
CA ARG A 88 -1.22 11.37 4.30
C ARG A 88 -1.30 12.08 2.94
N ASP A 89 -0.47 11.65 1.99
CA ASP A 89 -0.47 12.22 0.65
C ASP A 89 -1.53 11.51 -0.21
N TRP A 90 -2.68 12.16 -0.39
CA TRP A 90 -3.71 11.75 -1.35
C TRP A 90 -3.12 11.57 -2.76
N PRO A 91 -3.29 10.41 -3.44
CA PRO A 91 -4.29 9.34 -3.27
C PRO A 91 -3.86 8.14 -2.40
N TRP A 92 -2.71 8.23 -1.73
CA TRP A 92 -2.10 7.15 -0.97
C TRP A 92 -2.44 7.30 0.52
N ILE A 93 -3.61 6.81 0.95
CA ILE A 93 -3.94 6.76 2.38
C ILE A 93 -3.29 5.49 2.96
N GLY A 94 -2.31 5.66 3.84
CA GLY A 94 -1.72 4.58 4.65
C GLY A 94 -0.25 4.80 4.98
N PRO A 95 0.38 3.92 5.78
CA PRO A 95 1.81 3.99 6.03
C PRO A 95 2.55 3.57 4.75
N LEU A 96 3.37 4.48 4.21
CA LEU A 96 4.29 4.21 3.10
C LEU A 96 5.72 4.18 3.67
N PRO A 97 6.58 3.29 3.17
CA PRO A 97 8.00 3.37 3.48
C PRO A 97 8.56 4.65 2.82
N ILE A 98 9.21 5.51 3.60
CA ILE A 98 9.80 6.77 3.12
C ILE A 98 11.09 6.52 2.34
N MET A 99 11.73 5.37 2.56
CA MET A 99 13.02 5.03 1.97
C MET A 99 12.99 3.68 1.26
N ASP A 100 13.66 3.65 0.11
CA ASP A 100 14.38 2.55 -0.52
C ASP A 100 14.01 1.15 0.01
N THR A 101 12.88 0.63 -0.48
CA THR A 101 12.42 -0.72 -0.11
C THR A 101 12.72 -1.71 -1.23
N GLN A 102 13.18 -2.91 -0.86
CA GLN A 102 13.32 -4.00 -1.81
C GLN A 102 11.96 -4.36 -2.41
N LEU A 103 11.92 -4.49 -3.73
CA LEU A 103 10.69 -4.78 -4.47
C LEU A 103 10.04 -6.10 -4.02
N ASN A 104 10.84 -7.11 -3.66
CA ASN A 104 10.34 -8.39 -3.13
C ASN A 104 9.61 -8.25 -1.79
N LEU A 105 10.14 -7.44 -0.87
CA LEU A 105 9.49 -7.20 0.42
C LEU A 105 8.17 -6.43 0.23
N PHE A 106 8.18 -5.44 -0.66
CA PHE A 106 6.99 -4.71 -1.05
C PHE A 106 5.91 -5.64 -1.64
N ARG A 107 6.27 -6.53 -2.56
CA ARG A 107 5.34 -7.51 -3.14
C ARG A 107 4.75 -8.45 -2.09
N ARG A 108 5.60 -9.02 -1.22
CA ARG A 108 5.16 -9.95 -0.17
C ARG A 108 4.21 -9.27 0.83
N LEU A 109 4.55 -8.06 1.28
CA LEU A 109 3.70 -7.26 2.16
C LEU A 109 2.32 -7.03 1.54
N HIS A 110 2.27 -6.56 0.28
CA HIS A 110 1.00 -6.28 -0.38
C HIS A 110 0.16 -7.54 -0.61
N PHE A 111 0.79 -8.67 -0.91
CA PHE A 111 0.09 -9.95 -0.99
C PHE A 111 -0.55 -10.35 0.35
N HIS A 112 0.15 -10.15 1.47
CA HIS A 112 -0.40 -10.40 2.80
C HIS A 112 -1.57 -9.46 3.11
N LEU A 113 -1.48 -8.18 2.75
CA LEU A 113 -2.61 -7.25 2.90
C LEU A 113 -3.83 -7.72 2.11
N ILE A 114 -3.65 -8.09 0.84
CA ILE A 114 -4.73 -8.57 -0.03
C ILE A 114 -5.37 -9.81 0.58
N LEU A 115 -4.57 -10.82 0.93
CA LEU A 115 -5.05 -12.09 1.44
C LEU A 115 -5.78 -11.91 2.78
N VAL A 116 -5.19 -11.19 3.74
CA VAL A 116 -5.79 -11.00 5.05
C VAL A 116 -7.07 -10.19 4.96
N GLY A 117 -7.10 -9.10 4.20
CA GLY A 117 -8.34 -8.31 4.06
C GLY A 117 -9.45 -9.09 3.34
N SER A 118 -9.12 -9.92 2.35
CA SER A 118 -10.08 -10.84 1.71
C SER A 118 -10.59 -11.90 2.69
N CYS A 119 -9.70 -12.51 3.49
CA CYS A 119 -10.11 -13.48 4.52
C CYS A 119 -11.02 -12.84 5.57
N VAL A 120 -10.69 -11.62 6.04
CA VAL A 120 -11.53 -10.91 7.01
C VAL A 120 -12.91 -10.64 6.41
N ALA A 121 -13.01 -10.13 5.18
CA ALA A 121 -14.29 -9.93 4.52
C ALA A 121 -15.09 -11.26 4.38
N GLY A 122 -14.42 -12.36 4.05
CA GLY A 122 -15.03 -13.68 3.95
C GLY A 122 -15.54 -14.23 5.29
N ILE A 123 -14.81 -14.00 6.39
CA ILE A 123 -15.24 -14.38 7.73
C ILE A 123 -16.51 -13.63 8.13
N PHE A 124 -16.68 -12.37 7.73
CA PHE A 124 -17.92 -11.64 8.02
C PHE A 124 -19.13 -12.09 7.19
N TYR A 125 -18.94 -12.88 6.12
CA TYR A 125 -20.02 -13.29 5.23
C TYR A 125 -21.22 -14.00 5.90
N PRO A 126 -21.04 -15.01 6.76
CA PRO A 126 -22.16 -15.72 7.38
C PRO A 126 -22.88 -14.94 8.50
N TRP A 127 -22.23 -13.95 9.12
CA TRP A 127 -22.79 -13.22 10.27
C TRP A 127 -23.22 -11.78 9.97
N ALA A 128 -22.72 -11.18 8.89
CA ALA A 128 -22.98 -9.79 8.56
C ALA A 128 -24.07 -9.62 7.50
N HIS A 129 -24.72 -8.45 7.53
CA HIS A 129 -25.62 -8.02 6.48
C HIS A 129 -24.88 -7.93 5.14
N SER A 130 -25.52 -8.33 4.04
CA SER A 130 -24.87 -8.39 2.71
C SER A 130 -24.25 -7.06 2.29
N SER A 131 -24.89 -5.94 2.64
CA SER A 131 -24.36 -4.59 2.40
C SER A 131 -23.00 -4.34 3.07
N LEU A 132 -22.78 -4.85 4.29
CA LEU A 132 -21.50 -4.69 5.00
C LEU A 132 -20.39 -5.47 4.31
N VAL A 133 -20.67 -6.70 3.88
CA VAL A 133 -19.69 -7.53 3.19
C VAL A 133 -19.28 -6.91 1.85
N ILE A 134 -20.26 -6.44 1.07
CA ILE A 134 -20.01 -5.74 -0.20
C ILE A 134 -19.17 -4.49 0.03
N ALA A 135 -19.53 -3.68 1.04
CA ALA A 135 -18.77 -2.50 1.41
C ALA A 135 -17.33 -2.85 1.82
N MET A 136 -17.13 -3.86 2.65
CA MET A 136 -15.81 -4.33 3.08
C MET A 136 -14.94 -4.75 1.89
N VAL A 137 -15.46 -5.61 1.01
CA VAL A 137 -14.75 -6.07 -0.18
C VAL A 137 -14.41 -4.89 -1.09
N TYR A 138 -15.37 -4.00 -1.32
CA TYR A 138 -15.14 -2.84 -2.17
C TYR A 138 -14.06 -1.90 -1.59
N TRP A 139 -14.20 -1.51 -0.33
CA TRP A 139 -13.24 -0.62 0.33
C TRP A 139 -11.85 -1.25 0.42
N HIS A 140 -11.77 -2.57 0.61
CA HIS A 140 -10.53 -3.32 0.55
C HIS A 140 -9.82 -3.15 -0.79
N PHE A 141 -10.50 -3.48 -1.89
CA PHE A 141 -9.93 -3.35 -3.23
C PHE A 141 -9.67 -1.89 -3.63
N TRP A 142 -10.54 -0.96 -3.22
CA TRP A 142 -10.35 0.46 -3.48
C TRP A 142 -9.05 0.95 -2.83
N LEU A 143 -8.84 0.71 -1.53
CA LEU A 143 -7.60 1.05 -0.82
C LEU A 143 -6.35 0.40 -1.41
N LEU A 144 -6.47 -0.80 -1.97
CA LEU A 144 -5.37 -1.53 -2.62
C LEU A 144 -5.08 -1.07 -4.06
N THR A 145 -6.06 -0.49 -4.76
CA THR A 145 -5.97 -0.12 -6.18
C THR A 145 -4.73 0.72 -6.53
N PRO A 146 -4.40 1.82 -5.82
CA PRO A 146 -3.22 2.60 -6.18
C PRO A 146 -1.94 1.75 -6.05
N ARG A 147 -1.84 0.95 -4.98
CA ARG A 147 -0.69 0.07 -4.69
C ARG A 147 -0.54 -1.05 -5.72
N LEU A 148 -1.64 -1.67 -6.12
CA LEU A 148 -1.67 -2.69 -7.16
C LEU A 148 -1.24 -2.13 -8.52
N ARG A 149 -1.66 -0.91 -8.89
CA ARG A 149 -1.21 -0.29 -10.15
C ARG A 149 0.30 -0.09 -10.18
N LEU A 150 0.91 0.35 -9.08
CA LEU A 150 2.38 0.45 -9.00
C LEU A 150 3.04 -0.93 -9.09
N LEU A 151 2.49 -1.92 -8.36
CA LEU A 151 3.04 -3.27 -8.34
C LEU A 151 2.97 -3.93 -9.73
N VAL A 152 1.87 -3.75 -10.46
CA VAL A 152 1.70 -4.21 -11.84
C VAL A 152 2.68 -3.48 -12.77
N SER A 153 2.84 -2.16 -12.62
CA SER A 153 3.81 -1.41 -13.43
C SER A 153 5.26 -1.84 -13.18
N LEU A 154 5.56 -2.35 -11.98
CA LEU A 154 6.88 -2.85 -11.58
C LEU A 154 6.97 -4.37 -11.63
N TRP A 155 5.95 -5.08 -12.12
CA TRP A 155 5.91 -6.55 -12.06
C TRP A 155 6.97 -7.20 -12.97
N ARG A 156 7.28 -6.53 -14.08
CA ARG A 156 8.26 -7.01 -15.07
C ARG A 156 9.72 -6.73 -14.69
N GLU A 157 9.95 -5.92 -13.65
CA GLU A 157 11.28 -5.56 -13.18
C GLU A 157 11.77 -6.55 -12.10
N SER A 158 13.09 -6.73 -12.00
CA SER A 158 13.75 -7.71 -11.13
C SER A 158 13.53 -7.39 -9.64
N GLY A 159 13.32 -8.43 -8.83
CA GLY A 159 12.97 -8.29 -7.41
C GLY A 159 14.04 -7.67 -6.51
N ASP A 160 15.26 -7.54 -7.02
CA ASP A 160 16.45 -7.02 -6.33
C ASP A 160 16.61 -5.50 -6.43
N GLY A 161 15.77 -4.83 -7.23
CA GLY A 161 15.78 -3.38 -7.29
C GLY A 161 15.13 -2.71 -6.09
N VAL A 162 15.58 -1.48 -5.85
CA VAL A 162 15.15 -0.59 -4.79
C VAL A 162 14.08 0.36 -5.32
N VAL A 163 12.91 0.38 -4.68
CA VAL A 163 11.83 1.31 -5.01
C VAL A 163 11.91 2.51 -4.06
N ARG A 164 12.01 3.71 -4.63
CA ARG A 164 11.90 4.98 -3.92
C ARG A 164 10.58 5.66 -4.26
N LEU A 165 9.79 5.98 -3.24
CA LEU A 165 8.44 6.54 -3.36
C LEU A 165 8.43 8.03 -2.97
N GLU A 166 8.57 8.93 -3.94
CA GLU A 166 8.41 10.37 -3.74
C GLU A 166 6.90 10.77 -3.77
N SER A 167 6.55 11.98 -3.33
CA SER A 167 5.15 12.48 -3.36
C SER A 167 4.57 12.69 -4.76
N LYS A 168 5.43 12.93 -5.75
CA LYS A 168 5.02 13.19 -7.14
C LYS A 168 5.49 12.11 -8.10
N GLU A 169 6.43 11.27 -7.68
CA GLU A 169 7.21 10.41 -8.57
C GLU A 169 7.57 9.10 -7.87
N VAL A 170 7.56 8.00 -8.60
CA VAL A 170 8.09 6.71 -8.11
C VAL A 170 9.30 6.36 -8.97
N SER A 171 10.45 6.22 -8.31
CA SER A 171 11.74 5.94 -8.96
C SER A 171 12.18 4.52 -8.58
N TYR A 172 12.48 3.72 -9.59
CA TYR A 172 13.00 2.36 -9.41
C TYR A 172 14.47 2.33 -9.81
N TYR A 173 15.31 1.96 -8.84
CA TYR A 173 16.75 1.82 -8.98
C TYR A 173 17.12 0.34 -8.99
N HIS A 174 18.05 -0.04 -9.85
CA HIS A 174 18.69 -1.36 -9.81
C HIS A 174 20.18 -1.19 -9.53
N GLN A 175 20.74 -2.15 -8.81
CA GLN A 175 22.17 -2.24 -8.53
C GLN A 175 22.88 -3.03 -9.64
#